data_AF-A0A7W4VJZ6-F1
#
_entry.id   AF-A0A7W4VJZ6-F1
#
_cell.length_a   1.000
_cell.length_b   1.000
_cell.length_c   1.000
_cell.angle_alpha   90.00
_cell.angle_beta   90.00
_cell.angle_gamma   90.00
#
_symmetry.space_group_name_H-M   'P 1'
#
loop_
_entity.id
_entity.type
_entity.pdbx_description
1 polymer ?
#
loop_
_entity_poly.entity_id
_entity_poly.type
_entity_poly.pdbx_seq_one_letter_code
_entity_poly.pdbx_strand_id
1 'polypeptide(L)'
;MSVEATQFVDEVMRRWPMTIRVFLNHRMHCVGCPITCFHTVADACREHGVEQAQFLAELDAMIAKRSEPSSDRDLGVVVAHWPA
;
A
#
# COMPACT_ATOMS: atom_id res chain seq x y z
N MET A 1 -0.41 11.96 -8.76
CA MET A 1 -0.49 12.13 -7.30
C MET A 1 0.58 11.23 -6.73
N SER A 2 1.54 11.79 -6.00
CA SER A 2 2.69 11.07 -5.45
C SER A 2 2.52 10.83 -3.95
N VAL A 3 3.18 9.80 -3.44
CA VAL A 3 3.30 9.53 -2.01
C VAL A 3 4.47 10.32 -1.43
N GLU A 4 4.22 11.03 -0.34
CA GLU A 4 5.25 11.76 0.40
C GLU A 4 5.65 10.99 1.66
N ALA A 5 6.93 11.11 2.05
CA ALA A 5 7.50 10.38 3.18
C ALA A 5 6.82 10.69 4.53
N THR A 6 6.21 11.87 4.66
CA THR A 6 5.56 12.37 5.88
C THR A 6 4.13 11.87 6.05
N GLN A 7 3.55 11.21 5.03
CA GLN A 7 2.21 10.64 5.14
C GLN A 7 2.23 9.41 6.06
N PHE A 8 1.13 9.18 6.77
CA PHE A 8 0.96 7.97 7.57
C PHE A 8 0.78 6.75 6.68
N VAL A 9 1.37 5.62 7.09
CA VAL A 9 1.27 4.35 6.36
C VAL A 9 -0.18 3.91 6.20
N ASP A 10 -1.02 4.10 7.23
CA ASP A 10 -2.46 3.81 7.15
C ASP A 10 -3.16 4.66 6.07
N GLU A 11 -2.84 5.96 5.98
CA GLU A 11 -3.43 6.85 4.97
C GLU A 11 -3.05 6.42 3.56
N VAL A 12 -1.77 6.09 3.33
CA VAL A 12 -1.26 5.64 2.04
C VAL A 12 -1.96 4.35 1.60
N MET A 13 -2.05 3.34 2.49
CA MET A 13 -2.70 2.07 2.16
C MET A 13 -4.21 2.20 1.94
N ARG A 14 -4.90 3.09 2.68
CA ARG A 14 -6.33 3.34 2.49
C ARG A 14 -6.61 4.08 1.19
N ARG A 15 -5.81 5.10 0.87
CA ARG A 15 -5.97 5.90 -0.35
C ARG A 15 -5.58 5.10 -1.59
N TRP A 16 -4.56 4.26 -1.47
CA TRP A 16 -4.00 3.47 -2.56
C TRP A 16 -3.79 2.01 -2.16
N PRO A 17 -4.85 1.17 -2.09
CA PRO A 17 -4.74 -0.22 -1.63
C PRO A 17 -3.76 -1.11 -2.42
N MET A 18 -3.46 -0.77 -3.67
CA MET A 18 -2.47 -1.48 -4.49
C MET A 18 -1.03 -1.31 -3.98
N THR A 19 -0.76 -0.27 -3.20
CA THR A 19 0.54 -0.06 -2.53
C THR A 19 0.82 -1.11 -1.46
N ILE A 20 -0.20 -1.78 -0.90
CA ILE A 20 -0.04 -2.86 0.09
C ILE A 20 0.94 -3.92 -0.42
N ARG A 21 0.94 -4.21 -1.74
CA ARG A 21 1.87 -5.18 -2.33
C ARG A 21 3.34 -4.77 -2.16
N VAL A 22 3.65 -3.47 -2.19
CA VAL A 22 4.99 -2.94 -1.98
C VAL A 22 5.45 -3.21 -0.54
N PHE A 23 4.61 -2.87 0.45
CA PHE A 23 4.90 -3.16 1.87
C PHE A 23 5.15 -4.66 2.11
N LEU A 24 4.33 -5.54 1.51
CA LEU A 24 4.50 -7.00 1.61
C LEU A 24 5.77 -7.50 0.93
N ASN A 25 6.14 -6.95 -0.24
CA ASN A 25 7.38 -7.32 -0.94
C ASN A 25 8.63 -6.98 -0.13
N HIS A 26 8.59 -5.86 0.59
CA HIS A 26 9.64 -5.44 1.53
C HIS A 26 9.55 -6.13 2.90
N ARG A 27 8.63 -7.08 3.08
CA ARG A 27 8.37 -7.81 4.33
C ARG A 27 8.13 -6.89 5.54
N MET A 28 7.56 -5.71 5.29
CA MET A 28 7.19 -4.79 6.36
C MET A 28 5.96 -5.35 7.09
N HIS A 29 6.02 -5.37 8.42
CA HIS A 29 4.92 -5.82 9.28
C HIS A 29 3.82 -4.75 9.46
N CYS A 30 3.84 -3.69 8.65
CA CYS A 30 2.89 -2.58 8.74
C CYS A 30 1.47 -3.02 8.35
N VAL A 31 1.30 -3.97 7.43
CA VAL A 31 -0.02 -4.34 6.91
C VAL A 31 -0.86 -4.99 8.02
N GLY A 32 -1.96 -4.33 8.39
CA GLY A 32 -2.87 -4.79 9.45
C GLY A 32 -2.43 -4.43 10.87
N CYS A 33 -1.28 -3.77 11.04
CA CYS A 33 -0.84 -3.30 12.35
C CYS A 33 -1.65 -2.04 12.75
N PRO A 34 -2.31 -2.01 13.92
CA PRO A 34 -3.11 -0.85 14.33
C PRO A 34 -2.27 0.40 14.63
N ILE A 35 -0.94 0.29 14.68
CA ILE A 35 -0.02 1.40 14.95
C ILE A 35 0.24 2.24 13.70
N THR A 36 -0.11 1.76 12.49
CA THR A 36 0.20 2.47 11.22
C THR A 36 -0.46 3.84 11.07
N CYS A 37 -1.48 4.17 11.88
CA CYS A 37 -2.06 5.50 11.94
C CYS A 37 -1.18 6.52 12.69
N PHE A 38 -0.05 6.07 13.26
CA PHE A 38 0.91 6.92 13.97
C PHE A 38 2.34 6.86 13.37
N HIS A 39 2.61 5.97 12.41
CA HIS A 39 3.91 5.87 11.74
C HIS A 39 3.86 6.43 10.33
N THR A 40 4.78 7.35 10.03
CA THR A 40 4.96 7.86 8.67
C THR A 40 5.65 6.84 7.78
N VAL A 41 5.61 7.04 6.46
CA VAL A 41 6.38 6.22 5.51
C VAL A 41 7.88 6.27 5.83
N ALA A 42 8.40 7.44 6.22
CA ALA A 42 9.79 7.59 6.66
C ALA A 42 10.10 6.75 7.92
N ASP A 43 9.18 6.71 8.89
CA ASP A 43 9.34 5.89 10.09
C ASP A 43 9.38 4.41 9.76
N ALA A 44 8.46 3.94 8.91
CA ALA A 44 8.43 2.56 8.46
C ALA A 44 9.71 2.17 7.71
N CYS A 45 10.20 3.02 6.81
CA CYS A 45 11.46 2.78 6.11
C CYS A 45 12.63 2.63 7.09
N ARG A 46 12.72 3.53 8.08
CA ARG A 46 13.77 3.50 9.10
C ARG A 46 13.69 2.26 9.99
N GLU A 47 12.50 1.91 10.48
CA GLU A 47 12.28 0.77 11.38
C GLU A 47 12.56 -0.58 10.69
N HIS A 48 12.27 -0.67 9.40
CA HIS A 48 12.47 -1.88 8.60
C HIS A 48 13.79 -1.91 7.81
N GLY A 49 14.63 -0.88 7.91
CA GLY A 49 15.91 -0.82 7.19
C GLY A 49 15.76 -0.76 5.66
N VAL A 50 14.70 -0.12 5.17
CA VAL A 50 14.40 0.02 3.75
C VAL A 50 14.87 1.40 3.25
N GLU A 51 15.44 1.43 2.04
CA GLU A 51 15.87 2.69 1.41
C GLU A 51 14.63 3.50 1.00
N GLN A 52 14.48 4.68 1.60
CA GLN A 52 13.27 5.48 1.52
C GLN A 52 12.97 5.97 0.10
N ALA A 53 13.98 6.43 -0.64
CA ALA A 53 13.77 6.99 -1.97
C ALA A 53 13.29 5.92 -2.96
N GLN A 54 13.90 4.74 -2.92
CA GLN A 54 13.48 3.57 -3.69
C GLN A 54 12.06 3.15 -3.32
N PHE A 55 11.75 3.10 -2.02
CA PHE A 55 10.42 2.70 -1.56
C PHE A 55 9.33 3.65 -2.07
N LEU A 56 9.55 4.97 -1.98
CA LEU A 56 8.62 5.97 -2.50
C LEU A 56 8.43 5.84 -4.02
N ALA A 57 9.52 5.59 -4.77
CA ALA A 57 9.44 5.38 -6.21
C ALA A 57 8.63 4.13 -6.58
N GLU A 58 8.75 3.04 -5.80
CA GLU A 58 7.96 1.81 -6.00
C GLU A 58 6.47 2.04 -5.71
N LEU A 59 6.14 2.81 -4.66
CA LEU A 59 4.76 3.19 -4.35
C LEU A 59 4.14 4.01 -5.48
N ASP A 60 4.84 5.04 -5.95
CA ASP A 60 4.40 5.90 -7.04
C ASP A 60 4.22 5.11 -8.35
N ALA A 61 5.14 4.19 -8.65
CA ALA A 61 5.01 3.31 -9.81
C ALA A 61 3.76 2.42 -9.75
N MET A 62 3.40 1.91 -8.55
CA MET A 62 2.19 1.11 -8.36
C MET A 62 0.91 1.93 -8.52
N ILE A 63 0.92 3.19 -8.10
CA ILE A 63 -0.20 4.12 -8.28
C ILE A 63 -0.38 4.47 -9.76
N ALA A 64 0.73 4.72 -10.47
CA ALA A 64 0.72 5.01 -11.91
C ALA A 64 0.15 3.85 -12.73
N LYS A 65 0.58 2.61 -12.48
CA LYS A 65 0.12 1.41 -13.20
C LYS A 65 -1.38 1.15 -13.09
N ARG A 66 -2.03 1.58 -11.99
CA ARG A 66 -3.49 1.44 -11.84
C ARG A 66 -4.29 2.57 -12.49
N SER A 67 -3.62 3.67 -12.85
CA SER A 67 -4.26 4.73 -13.64
C SER A 67 -4.45 4.31 -15.10
N GLU A 68 -3.75 3.28 -15.55
CA GLU A 68 -4.08 2.57 -16.78
C GLU A 68 -5.32 1.70 -16.52
N PRO A 69 -6.38 1.78 -17.34
CA PRO A 69 -7.58 0.97 -17.14
C PRO A 69 -7.23 -0.51 -17.31
N SER A 70 -7.11 -1.22 -16.17
CA SER A 70 -7.03 -2.68 -16.14
C SER A 70 -8.30 -3.24 -16.78
N SER A 71 -8.16 -3.97 -17.89
CA SER A 71 -9.23 -4.68 -18.57
C SER A 71 -9.75 -5.90 -17.80
N ASP A 72 -9.51 -5.95 -16.48
CA ASP A 72 -9.96 -7.03 -15.61
C ASP A 72 -11.37 -6.72 -15.09
N ARG A 73 -12.34 -6.78 -16.02
CA ARG A 73 -13.78 -6.69 -15.75
C ARG A 73 -14.44 -8.07 -15.65
N ASP A 74 -13.67 -9.10 -15.29
CA ASP A 74 -14.17 -10.49 -15.24
C ASP A 74 -13.81 -11.25 -13.96
N LEU A 75 -13.82 -10.53 -12.82
CA LEU A 75 -14.07 -11.18 -11.53
C LEU A 75 -15.44 -10.74 -11.04
N GLY A 76 -16.42 -11.56 -11.42
CA GLY A 76 -17.78 -11.48 -10.96
C GLY A 76 -17.84 -11.24 -9.46
N VAL A 77 -18.80 -10.40 -9.08
CA VAL A 77 -19.46 -10.42 -7.79
C VAL A 77 -19.56 -11.87 -7.29
N VAL A 78 -18.64 -12.27 -6.40
CA VAL A 78 -18.89 -13.35 -5.46
C VAL A 78 -19.45 -12.68 -4.21
N VAL A 79 -20.62 -12.07 -4.36
CA VAL A 79 -21.60 -12.06 -3.28
C VAL A 79 -22.10 -13.49 -3.23
N ALA A 80 -21.35 -14.38 -2.57
CA ALA A 80 -21.81 -15.72 -2.29
C ALA A 80 -21.27 -16.17 -0.93
N HIS A 81 -22.19 -16.12 0.04
CA HIS A 81 -22.25 -16.99 1.21
C HIS A 81 -21.18 -16.76 2.32
N TRP A 82 -21.54 -15.88 3.25
CA TRP A 82 -21.09 -15.99 4.64
C TRP A 82 -21.94 -17.08 5.31
N PRO A 83 -21.39 -18.21 5.81
CA PRO A 83 -22.19 -19.15 6.59
C PRO A 83 -22.57 -18.54 7.94
N ALA A 84 -23.82 -18.82 8.35
CA ALA A 84 -24.44 -18.36 9.59
C ALA A 84 -23.66 -18.75 10.85
#